data_AF-A0A371GRE8-F1
#
_entry.id   AF-A0A371GRE8-F1
#
_cell.length_a   1.000
_cell.length_b   1.000
_cell.length_c   1.000
_cell.angle_alpha   90.00
_cell.angle_beta   90.00
_cell.angle_gamma   90.00
#
_symmetry.space_group_name_H-M   'P 1'
#
loop_
_entity.id
_entity.type
_entity.pdbx_description
1 polymer ?
#
loop_
_entity_poly.entity_id
_entity_poly.type
_entity_poly.pdbx_seq_one_letter_code
_entity_poly.pdbx_strand_id
1 'polypeptide(L)'
;MLGIDPNVICHRLVLCVDAKPVVQRKRKTRGNKQKAKEQEMAKLKVDKFIQKVSYTTWLSNVVLVKKHNKKWRMLKNAGPTYQRLMDKVFTNHMGRNLEVYVDYMVVKSTSLEEHIKDLEEI
;
A
#
# COMPACT_ATOMS: atom_id res chain seq x y z
N MET A 1 12.88 -9.43 -5.82
CA MET A 1 11.79 -9.09 -4.88
C MET A 1 10.51 -9.69 -5.45
N LEU A 2 9.59 -10.22 -4.63
CA LEU A 2 8.21 -10.50 -5.08
C LEU A 2 7.45 -9.18 -5.03
N GLY A 3 7.69 -8.32 -6.02
CA GLY A 3 7.13 -6.98 -6.09
C GLY A 3 7.48 -6.34 -7.43
N ILE A 4 6.70 -5.33 -7.82
CA ILE A 4 6.90 -4.58 -9.07
C ILE A 4 8.26 -3.87 -8.98
N ASP A 5 9.04 -3.94 -10.07
CA ASP A 5 10.37 -3.33 -10.14
C ASP A 5 10.30 -1.81 -9.85
N PRO A 6 11.18 -1.24 -9.00
CA PRO A 6 11.15 0.19 -8.68
C PRO A 6 11.29 1.13 -9.89
N ASN A 7 11.88 0.66 -11.00
CA ASN A 7 11.96 1.41 -12.25
C ASN A 7 10.61 1.47 -12.97
N VAL A 8 9.75 0.46 -12.76
CA VAL A 8 8.37 0.47 -13.25
C VAL A 8 7.54 1.47 -12.43
N ILE A 9 7.54 1.36 -11.11
CA ILE A 9 7.00 2.40 -10.24
C ILE A 9 7.65 2.45 -8.86
N CYS A 10 7.82 3.66 -8.34
CA CYS A 10 8.23 3.88 -6.97
C CYS A 10 7.46 5.07 -6.38
N HIS A 11 6.99 4.94 -5.14
CA HIS A 11 6.44 6.07 -4.42
C HIS A 11 7.57 6.93 -3.84
N ARG A 12 7.90 8.02 -4.53
CA ARG A 12 8.77 9.05 -3.97
C ARG A 12 7.93 10.03 -3.15
N LEU A 13 8.20 10.09 -1.85
CA LEU A 13 7.65 11.14 -0.99
C LEU A 13 8.31 12.46 -1.37
N VAL A 14 7.51 13.45 -1.77
CA VAL A 14 7.98 14.82 -1.98
C VAL A 14 8.14 15.42 -0.59
N LEU A 15 9.38 15.54 -0.14
CA LEU A 15 9.72 16.18 1.13
C LEU A 15 10.03 17.64 0.87
N CYS A 16 9.51 18.54 1.70
CA CYS A 16 10.00 19.90 1.74
C CYS A 16 11.48 19.87 2.16
N VAL A 17 12.34 20.59 1.43
CA VAL A 17 13.79 20.55 1.63
C VAL A 17 14.18 21.01 3.04
N ASP A 18 13.43 21.94 3.60
CA ASP A 18 13.66 22.48 4.95
C ASP A 18 13.00 21.66 6.07
N ALA A 19 12.29 20.57 5.73
CA ALA A 19 11.60 19.75 6.71
C ALA A 19 12.60 18.96 7.57
N LYS A 20 12.59 19.23 8.88
CA LYS A 20 13.44 18.51 9.83
C LYS A 20 12.87 17.12 10.13
N PRO A 21 13.70 16.07 10.10
CA PRO A 21 13.26 14.72 10.42
C PRO A 21 12.83 14.61 11.89
N VAL A 22 11.72 13.91 12.14
CA VAL A 22 11.15 13.76 13.49
C VAL A 22 11.37 12.34 14.00
N VAL A 23 11.98 12.23 15.19
CA VAL A 23 12.10 10.97 15.92
C VAL A 23 11.04 10.92 17.01
N GLN A 24 9.95 10.19 16.74
CA GLN A 24 8.91 10.00 17.73
C GLN A 24 9.33 8.98 18.79
N ARG A 25 9.05 9.27 20.07
CA ARG A 25 9.22 8.30 21.14
C ARG A 25 8.38 7.05 20.88
N LYS A 26 9.01 5.87 20.92
CA LYS A 26 8.33 4.58 20.71
C LYS A 26 7.22 4.38 21.73
N ARG A 27 5.99 4.15 21.26
CA ARG A 27 4.84 3.86 22.13
C ARG A 27 4.93 2.45 22.72
N LYS A 28 4.71 2.34 24.04
CA LYS A 28 4.56 1.05 24.71
C LYS A 28 3.22 0.44 24.30
N THR A 29 3.26 -0.69 23.61
CA THR A 29 2.07 -1.45 23.22
C THR A 29 2.09 -2.76 24.00
N ARG A 30 0.96 -3.17 24.60
CA ARG A 30 0.89 -4.35 25.48
C ARG A 30 -0.22 -5.32 25.07
N GLY A 31 -0.10 -6.55 25.55
CA GLY A 31 -1.08 -7.61 25.36
C GLY A 31 -1.28 -8.00 23.89
N ASN A 32 -2.52 -8.24 23.51
CA ASN A 32 -2.87 -8.75 22.18
C ASN A 32 -2.42 -7.83 21.03
N LYS A 33 -2.32 -6.51 21.27
CA LYS A 33 -1.82 -5.55 20.28
C LYS A 33 -0.34 -5.76 19.95
N GLN A 34 0.48 -6.11 20.95
CA GLN A 34 1.92 -6.35 20.74
C GLN A 34 2.14 -7.63 19.93
N LYS A 35 1.43 -8.71 20.28
CA LYS A 35 1.47 -9.98 19.54
C LYS A 35 1.06 -9.78 18.07
N ALA A 36 -0.02 -9.04 17.83
CA ALA A 36 -0.46 -8.72 16.46
C ALA A 36 0.59 -7.92 15.67
N LYS A 37 1.23 -6.94 16.31
CA LYS A 37 2.31 -6.15 15.70
C LYS A 37 3.51 -7.02 15.31
N GLU A 38 3.92 -7.94 16.18
CA GLU A 38 5.04 -8.86 15.92
C GLU A 38 4.72 -9.83 14.79
N GLN A 39 3.51 -10.41 14.78
CA GLN A 39 3.05 -11.29 13.71
C GLN A 39 3.01 -10.58 12.35
N GLU A 40 2.45 -9.37 12.29
CA GLU A 40 2.40 -8.62 11.04
C GLU A 40 3.79 -8.16 10.59
N MET A 41 4.67 -7.77 11.52
CA MET A 41 6.06 -7.44 11.22
C MET A 41 6.83 -8.66 10.67
N ALA A 42 6.62 -9.84 11.24
CA ALA A 42 7.27 -11.07 10.78
C ALA A 42 6.88 -11.39 9.33
N LYS A 43 5.59 -11.34 9.01
CA LYS A 43 5.09 -11.53 7.63
C LYS A 43 5.73 -10.55 6.66
N LEU A 44 5.73 -9.25 7.00
CA LEU A 44 6.28 -8.22 6.12
C LEU A 44 7.80 -8.35 5.92
N LYS A 45 8.52 -8.90 6.89
CA LYS A 45 9.95 -9.22 6.72
C LYS A 45 10.17 -10.41 5.79
N VAL A 46 9.38 -11.47 5.96
CA VAL A 46 9.44 -12.67 5.11
C VAL A 46 9.16 -12.32 3.65
N ASP A 47 8.11 -11.52 3.43
CA ASP A 47 7.70 -11.06 2.10
C ASP A 47 8.64 -9.97 1.51
N LYS A 48 9.68 -9.55 2.26
CA LYS A 48 10.62 -8.48 1.91
C LYS A 48 9.95 -7.12 1.65
N PHE A 49 8.73 -6.89 2.15
CA PHE A 49 8.07 -5.58 2.14
C PHE A 49 8.73 -4.58 3.10
N ILE A 50 9.36 -5.04 4.18
CA ILE A 50 10.12 -4.20 5.10
C ILE A 50 11.51 -4.79 5.37
N GLN A 51 12.47 -3.92 5.63
CA GLN A 51 13.83 -4.29 6.01
C GLN A 51 14.28 -3.53 7.25
N LYS A 52 15.26 -4.09 7.96
CA LYS A 52 15.90 -3.40 9.08
C LYS A 52 16.80 -2.31 8.52
N VAL A 53 16.66 -1.09 9.04
CA VAL A 53 17.54 0.04 8.71
C VAL A 53 18.32 0.40 9.97
N SER A 54 19.63 0.55 9.84
CA SER A 54 20.50 1.11 10.88
C SER A 54 20.55 2.63 10.75
N TYR A 55 20.67 3.33 11.89
CA TYR A 55 20.90 4.79 11.94
C TYR A 55 19.83 5.66 11.25
N THR A 56 18.56 5.56 11.68
CA THR A 56 17.49 6.40 11.12
C THR A 56 17.49 7.79 11.75
N THR A 57 17.44 8.83 10.94
CA THR A 57 17.27 10.23 11.39
C THR A 57 15.82 10.56 11.77
N TRP A 58 14.89 9.66 11.45
CA TRP A 58 13.45 9.78 11.74
C TRP A 58 12.88 8.46 12.26
N LEU A 59 11.79 8.54 13.04
CA LEU A 59 11.03 7.40 13.52
C LEU A 59 9.56 7.77 13.69
N SER A 60 8.66 6.99 13.08
CA SER A 60 7.22 7.14 13.25
C SER A 60 6.62 5.95 13.98
N ASN A 61 5.67 6.22 14.88
CA ASN A 61 4.94 5.16 15.56
C ASN A 61 3.92 4.51 14.62
N VAL A 62 3.93 3.19 14.63
CA VAL A 62 2.93 2.36 13.97
C VAL A 62 1.59 2.44 14.71
N VAL A 63 0.50 2.62 13.95
CA VAL A 63 -0.88 2.61 14.45
C VAL A 63 -1.57 1.28 14.16
N LEU A 64 -2.23 0.72 15.16
CA LEU A 64 -3.03 -0.51 15.07
C LEU A 64 -4.51 -0.18 15.18
N VAL A 65 -5.32 -0.73 14.27
CA VAL A 65 -6.78 -0.61 14.27
C VAL A 65 -7.40 -1.98 14.47
N LYS A 66 -8.45 -2.06 15.29
CA LYS A 66 -9.24 -3.27 15.48
C LYS A 66 -10.29 -3.36 14.39
N LYS A 67 -10.29 -4.44 13.62
CA LYS A 67 -11.30 -4.71 12.58
C LYS A 67 -12.57 -5.31 13.21
N HIS A 68 -13.67 -5.30 12.47
CA HIS A 68 -14.96 -5.87 12.89
C HIS A 68 -14.84 -7.35 13.29
N ASN A 69 -13.99 -8.11 12.60
CA ASN A 69 -13.64 -9.51 12.90
C ASN A 69 -12.77 -9.69 14.17
N LYS A 70 -12.65 -8.64 15.00
CA LYS A 70 -11.87 -8.57 16.23
C LYS A 70 -10.35 -8.75 16.06
N LYS A 71 -9.83 -8.87 14.82
CA LYS A 71 -8.38 -8.91 14.54
C LYS A 71 -7.79 -7.49 14.53
N TRP A 72 -6.54 -7.37 14.97
CA TRP A 72 -5.77 -6.13 14.87
C TRP A 72 -5.03 -6.08 13.53
N ARG A 73 -4.99 -4.90 12.90
CA ARG A 73 -4.25 -4.65 11.67
C ARG A 73 -3.43 -3.36 11.79
N MET A 74 -2.23 -3.37 11.22
CA MET A 74 -1.39 -2.20 11.07
C MET A 74 -1.89 -1.31 9.93
N LEU A 75 -2.01 0.00 10.17
CA LEU A 75 -2.32 0.95 9.10
C LEU A 75 -1.08 1.18 8.22
N LYS A 76 -1.31 1.20 6.90
CA LYS A 76 -0.31 1.50 5.88
C LYS A 76 -0.90 2.58 4.98
N ASN A 77 -0.15 3.66 4.76
CA ASN A 77 -0.56 4.70 3.83
C ASN A 77 0.06 4.37 2.46
N ALA A 78 -0.72 3.70 1.60
CA ALA A 78 -0.27 3.32 0.25
C ALA A 78 -1.23 3.77 -0.87
N GLY A 79 -2.38 4.36 -0.53
CA GLY A 79 -3.44 4.69 -1.49
C GLY A 79 -3.00 5.54 -2.69
N PRO A 80 -2.28 6.67 -2.47
CA PRO A 80 -1.80 7.50 -3.58
C PRO A 80 -0.79 6.79 -4.50
N THR A 81 -0.05 5.80 -3.99
CA THR A 81 0.89 5.00 -4.80
C THR A 81 0.15 4.02 -5.69
N TYR A 82 -0.90 3.39 -5.17
CA TYR A 82 -1.72 2.46 -5.93
C TYR A 82 -2.38 3.17 -7.10
N GLN A 83 -2.98 4.34 -6.88
CA GLN A 83 -3.58 5.12 -7.97
C GLN A 83 -2.56 5.41 -9.08
N ARG A 84 -1.38 5.92 -8.74
CA ARG A 84 -0.32 6.22 -9.72
C ARG A 84 0.17 4.98 -10.48
N LEU A 85 0.20 3.81 -9.84
CA LEU A 85 0.54 2.55 -10.51
C LEU A 85 -0.53 2.20 -11.53
N MET A 86 -1.79 2.26 -11.13
CA MET A 86 -2.91 1.90 -11.98
C MET A 86 -3.07 2.86 -13.15
N ASP A 87 -2.90 4.15 -12.91
CA ASP A 87 -2.87 5.17 -13.97
C ASP A 87 -1.77 4.86 -14.99
N LYS A 88 -0.59 4.39 -14.54
CA LYS A 88 0.55 4.07 -15.43
C LYS A 88 0.34 2.77 -16.21
N VAL A 89 -0.06 1.69 -15.53
CA VAL A 89 -0.22 0.36 -16.15
C VAL A 89 -1.41 0.34 -17.11
N PHE A 90 -2.52 0.97 -16.73
CA PHE A 90 -3.77 0.90 -17.47
C PHE A 90 -4.11 2.19 -18.21
N THR A 91 -3.09 3.00 -18.56
CA THR A 91 -3.27 4.33 -19.20
C THR A 91 -4.27 4.29 -20.36
N ASN A 92 -4.25 3.22 -21.18
CA ASN A 92 -5.12 3.08 -22.37
C ASN A 92 -6.54 2.56 -22.06
N HIS A 93 -6.76 2.01 -20.87
CA HIS A 93 -8.04 1.45 -20.41
C HIS A 93 -8.80 2.42 -19.49
N MET A 94 -8.07 3.33 -18.84
CA MET A 94 -8.62 4.33 -17.91
C MET A 94 -9.68 5.21 -18.59
N GLY A 95 -10.90 5.19 -18.05
CA GLY A 95 -12.03 5.97 -18.55
C GLY A 95 -12.74 5.39 -19.78
N ARG A 96 -12.15 4.40 -20.46
CA ARG A 96 -12.77 3.67 -21.58
C ARG A 96 -13.58 2.48 -21.06
N ASN A 97 -12.88 1.46 -20.54
CA ASN A 97 -13.47 0.24 -20.01
C ASN A 97 -13.05 -0.06 -18.57
N LEU A 98 -12.15 0.76 -17.99
CA LEU A 98 -11.68 0.60 -16.63
C LEU A 98 -11.77 1.93 -15.85
N GLU A 99 -12.34 1.87 -14.66
CA GLU A 99 -12.29 2.94 -13.67
C GLU A 99 -11.62 2.43 -12.41
N VAL A 100 -10.57 3.12 -11.99
CA VAL A 100 -9.80 2.73 -10.80
C VAL A 100 -10.02 3.73 -9.67
N TYR A 101 -10.50 3.21 -8.56
CA TYR A 101 -10.50 3.84 -7.25
C TYR A 101 -9.39 3.23 -6.39
N VAL A 102 -8.93 3.99 -5.39
CA VAL A 102 -7.77 3.68 -4.51
C VAL A 102 -7.63 2.22 -4.06
N ASP A 103 -8.75 1.49 -3.87
CA ASP A 103 -8.76 0.08 -3.48
C ASP A 103 -9.60 -0.83 -4.41
N TYR A 104 -10.23 -0.29 -5.46
CA TYR A 104 -11.14 -1.03 -6.33
C TYR A 104 -10.93 -0.70 -7.81
N MET A 105 -10.83 -1.73 -8.63
CA MET A 105 -10.86 -1.61 -10.08
C MET A 105 -12.25 -2.03 -10.55
N VAL A 106 -12.92 -1.17 -11.32
CA VAL A 106 -14.25 -1.41 -11.88
C VAL A 106 -14.12 -1.46 -13.39
N VAL A 107 -14.39 -2.63 -13.96
CA VAL A 107 -14.46 -2.80 -15.42
C VAL A 107 -15.90 -2.53 -15.85
N LYS A 108 -16.09 -1.68 -16.86
CA LYS A 108 -17.39 -1.27 -17.38
C LYS A 108 -17.45 -1.54 -18.88
N SER A 109 -18.56 -2.12 -19.31
CA SER A 109 -18.80 -2.49 -20.70
C SER A 109 -20.29 -2.35 -21.02
N THR A 110 -20.65 -2.21 -22.29
CA THR A 110 -22.04 -1.96 -22.70
C THR A 110 -22.83 -3.24 -22.94
N SER A 111 -22.15 -4.37 -23.19
CA SER A 111 -22.74 -5.70 -23.33
C SER A 111 -21.91 -6.77 -22.63
N LEU A 112 -22.49 -7.96 -22.41
CA LEU A 112 -21.81 -9.09 -21.79
C LEU A 112 -20.64 -9.61 -22.64
N GLU A 113 -20.81 -9.66 -23.96
CA GLU A 113 -19.79 -10.12 -24.90
C GLU A 113 -18.60 -9.15 -24.96
N GLU A 114 -18.88 -7.85 -24.90
CA GLU A 114 -17.85 -6.81 -24.78
C GLU A 114 -17.15 -6.90 -23.42
N HIS A 115 -17.89 -7.19 -22.34
CA HIS A 115 -17.32 -7.34 -21.01
C HIS A 115 -16.32 -8.48 -20.89
N ILE A 116 -16.60 -9.62 -21.53
CA ILE A 116 -15.65 -10.74 -21.55
C ILE A 116 -14.37 -10.34 -22.28
N LYS A 117 -14.48 -9.65 -23.42
CA LYS A 117 -13.32 -9.14 -24.17
C LYS A 117 -12.53 -8.10 -23.39
N ASP A 118 -13.21 -7.16 -22.74
CA ASP A 118 -12.58 -6.13 -21.92
C ASP A 118 -11.82 -6.74 -20.73
N LEU A 119 -12.33 -7.83 -20.14
CA LEU A 119 -11.63 -8.55 -19.08
C LEU A 119 -10.43 -9.35 -19.59
N GLU A 120 -10.45 -9.81 -20.84
CA GLU A 120 -9.31 -10.50 -21.46
C GLU A 120 -8.18 -9.53 -21.86
N GLU A 121 -8.50 -8.25 -22.07
CA GLU A 121 -7.54 -7.20 -22.40
C GLU A 121 -6.80 -6.61 -21.17
N ILE A 122 -7.30 -6.83 -19.95
CA ILE A 122 -6.80 -6.27 -18.67
C ILE A 122 -5.91 -7.28 -17.93
#